data_AF-A0A4R9L2A3-F1
#
_entry.id   AF-A0A4R9L2A3-F1
#
_cell.length_a   1.000
_cell.length_b   1.000
_cell.length_c   1.000
_cell.angle_alpha   90.00
_cell.angle_beta   90.00
_cell.angle_gamma   90.00
#
_symmetry.space_group_name_H-M   'P 1'
#
loop_
_entity.id
_entity.type
_entity.pdbx_description
1 polymer ?
#
loop_
_entity_poly.entity_id
_entity_poly.type
_entity_poly.pdbx_seq_one_letter_code
_entity_poly.pdbx_strand_id
1 'polypeptide(L)'
;MNPVFYNYFSGPEEFFTYLKKDRFGGSGMISTPVAKEPYFSETNRKAKLELQENQILIFLKGKETAKNFTIPLNGNSKTNLLEFLPDYLSFKNEEDSFTIRLQPLDRERIHLQIDSKIGLEFSGTLTRLSGWKKWF
;
A
#
# COMPACT_ATOMS: atom_id res chain seq x y z
N MET A 1 22.21 19.00 5.01
CA MET A 1 21.12 19.39 4.11
C MET A 1 19.85 18.78 4.71
N ASN A 2 18.95 19.59 5.28
CA ASN A 2 17.71 19.05 5.83
C ASN A 2 16.87 18.50 4.67
N PRO A 3 16.37 17.25 4.73
CA PRO A 3 15.45 16.77 3.72
C PRO A 3 14.26 17.73 3.67
N VAL A 4 13.95 18.24 2.48
CA VAL A 4 12.76 19.05 2.26
C VAL A 4 11.59 18.06 2.30
N PHE A 5 10.92 18.00 3.44
CA PHE A 5 9.71 17.22 3.63
C PHE A 5 8.59 17.88 2.83
N TYR A 6 8.23 17.30 1.69
CA TYR A 6 7.04 17.70 0.95
C TYR A 6 5.85 16.97 1.57
N ASN A 7 5.28 17.57 2.62
CA ASN A 7 3.97 17.15 3.10
C ASN A 7 2.93 17.50 2.05
N TYR A 8 2.56 16.52 1.24
CA TYR A 8 1.49 16.68 0.24
C TYR A 8 0.12 16.84 0.89
N PHE A 9 -0.01 16.41 2.14
CA PHE A 9 -1.25 16.49 2.91
C PHE A 9 -0.97 17.11 4.28
N SER A 10 -1.84 18.03 4.68
CA SER A 10 -1.82 18.71 5.98
C SER A 10 -2.26 17.80 7.14
N GLY A 11 -2.94 16.69 6.84
CA GLY A 11 -3.38 15.73 7.84
C GLY A 11 -4.14 14.52 7.25
N PRO A 12 -4.59 13.59 8.11
CA PRO A 12 -5.28 12.36 7.71
C PRO A 12 -6.55 12.61 6.90
N GLU A 13 -7.32 13.62 7.28
CA GLU A 13 -8.59 13.97 6.61
C GLU A 13 -8.37 14.37 5.14
N GLU A 14 -7.33 15.14 4.85
CA GLU A 14 -6.98 15.54 3.50
C GLU A 14 -6.50 14.33 2.68
N PHE A 15 -5.70 13.46 3.29
CA PHE A 15 -5.25 12.21 2.66
C PHE A 15 -6.41 11.26 2.33
N PHE A 16 -7.37 11.08 3.24
CA PHE A 16 -8.55 10.24 2.96
C PHE A 16 -9.47 10.87 1.92
N THR A 17 -9.62 12.20 1.95
CA THR A 17 -10.36 12.93 0.91
C THR A 17 -9.73 12.73 -0.47
N TYR A 18 -8.39 12.75 -0.53
CA TYR A 18 -7.62 12.42 -1.73
C TYR A 18 -7.91 11.00 -2.22
N LEU A 19 -7.97 10.00 -1.33
CA LEU A 19 -8.27 8.62 -1.73
C LEU A 19 -9.75 8.35 -2.10
N LYS A 20 -10.70 9.14 -1.58
CA LYS A 20 -12.16 8.84 -1.61
C LYS A 20 -12.78 8.66 -2.98
N LYS A 21 -12.18 9.21 -4.04
CA LYS A 21 -12.69 9.10 -5.42
C LYS A 21 -11.72 8.41 -6.36
N ASP A 22 -10.57 8.00 -5.85
CA ASP A 22 -9.45 7.58 -6.65
C ASP A 22 -9.12 6.11 -6.43
N ARG A 23 -8.74 5.49 -7.54
CA ARG A 23 -8.20 4.14 -7.56
C ARG A 23 -6.76 4.26 -8.02
N PHE A 24 -5.88 3.50 -7.39
CA PHE A 24 -4.48 3.48 -7.75
C PHE A 24 -4.11 2.09 -8.26
N GLY A 25 -3.32 2.04 -9.32
CA GLY A 25 -2.85 0.80 -9.91
C GLY A 25 -1.40 0.92 -10.33
N GLY A 26 -0.64 -0.15 -10.17
CA GLY A 26 0.77 -0.18 -10.54
C GLY A 26 1.33 -1.59 -10.54
N SER A 27 2.61 -1.68 -10.85
CA SER A 27 3.39 -2.91 -10.70
C SER A 27 4.58 -2.66 -9.78
N GLY A 28 5.06 -3.68 -9.12
CA GLY A 28 6.12 -3.57 -8.13
C GLY A 28 6.90 -4.86 -7.95
N MET A 29 7.98 -4.72 -7.20
CA MET A 29 8.89 -5.78 -6.86
C MET A 29 8.41 -6.56 -5.63
N ILE A 30 8.67 -7.86 -5.64
CA ILE A 30 8.61 -8.72 -4.47
C ILE A 30 9.97 -9.36 -4.21
N SER A 31 10.27 -9.55 -2.94
CA SER A 31 11.45 -10.25 -2.45
C SER A 31 11.03 -11.08 -1.24
N THR A 32 10.34 -12.18 -1.51
CA THR A 32 9.95 -13.19 -0.53
C THR A 32 10.58 -14.53 -0.90
N PRO A 33 11.20 -15.26 0.04
CA PRO A 33 11.70 -16.59 -0.21
C PRO A 33 10.52 -17.55 -0.45
N VAL A 34 10.61 -18.38 -1.49
CA VAL A 34 9.65 -19.44 -1.78
C VAL A 34 10.36 -20.78 -1.57
N ALA A 35 9.64 -21.83 -1.14
CA ALA A 35 10.25 -23.13 -0.86
C ALA A 35 11.05 -23.73 -2.03
N LYS A 36 10.66 -23.42 -3.28
CA LYS A 36 11.40 -23.81 -4.49
C LYS A 36 12.57 -22.88 -4.84
N GLU A 37 12.49 -21.61 -4.44
CA GLU A 37 13.39 -20.54 -4.87
C GLU A 37 13.64 -19.58 -3.69
N PRO A 38 14.67 -19.85 -2.85
CA PRO A 38 14.95 -19.07 -1.65
C PRO A 38 15.39 -17.62 -1.93
N TYR A 39 15.71 -17.29 -3.19
CA TYR A 39 16.06 -15.94 -3.65
C TYR A 39 15.09 -15.39 -4.70
N PHE A 40 13.83 -15.84 -4.67
CA PHE A 40 12.84 -15.39 -5.63
C PHE A 40 12.64 -13.87 -5.55
N SER A 41 12.88 -13.22 -6.68
CA SER A 41 12.52 -11.82 -6.90
C SER A 41 11.72 -11.71 -8.18
N GLU A 42 10.55 -11.08 -8.11
CA GLU A 42 9.67 -10.85 -9.26
C GLU A 42 9.29 -9.38 -9.31
N THR A 43 9.36 -8.77 -10.49
CA THR A 43 9.10 -7.33 -10.68
C THR A 43 7.74 -7.05 -11.32
N ASN A 44 6.94 -8.09 -11.59
CA ASN A 44 5.70 -8.00 -12.37
C ASN A 44 4.42 -8.23 -11.55
N ARG A 45 4.50 -8.15 -10.21
CA ARG A 45 3.29 -8.16 -9.39
C ARG A 45 2.52 -6.87 -9.59
N LYS A 46 1.22 -6.99 -9.85
CA LYS A 46 0.33 -5.84 -9.96
C LYS A 46 -0.35 -5.59 -8.62
N ALA A 47 -0.40 -4.34 -8.21
CA ALA A 47 -1.12 -3.92 -7.02
C ALA A 47 -2.21 -2.92 -7.39
N LYS A 48 -3.28 -2.94 -6.61
CA LYS A 48 -4.34 -1.95 -6.65
C LYS A 48 -4.69 -1.50 -5.26
N LEU A 49 -5.09 -0.23 -5.17
CA LEU A 49 -5.50 0.40 -3.94
C LEU A 49 -6.77 1.20 -4.18
N GLU A 50 -7.75 1.04 -3.30
CA GLU A 50 -8.96 1.86 -3.26
C GLU A 50 -9.40 2.13 -1.82
N LEU A 51 -10.05 3.28 -1.61
CA LEU A 51 -10.73 3.57 -0.35
C LEU A 51 -12.19 3.09 -0.43
N GLN A 52 -12.58 2.28 0.54
CA GLN A 52 -13.97 1.97 0.86
C GLN A 52 -14.36 2.65 2.18
N GLU A 53 -15.66 2.73 2.48
CA GLU A 53 -16.25 3.61 3.51
C GLU A 53 -15.37 3.83 4.76
N ASN A 54 -14.86 2.76 5.38
CA ASN A 54 -14.04 2.85 6.58
C ASN A 54 -12.75 2.03 6.51
N GLN A 55 -12.26 1.73 5.30
CA GLN A 55 -11.07 0.91 5.10
C GLN A 55 -10.37 1.17 3.76
N ILE A 56 -9.06 1.05 3.72
CA ILE A 56 -8.30 0.99 2.47
C ILE A 56 -8.14 -0.47 2.09
N LEU A 57 -8.58 -0.83 0.89
CA LEU A 57 -8.37 -2.15 0.31
C LEU A 57 -7.18 -2.14 -0.62
N ILE A 58 -6.32 -3.14 -0.46
CA ILE A 58 -5.16 -3.36 -1.31
C ILE A 58 -5.24 -4.77 -1.89
N PHE A 59 -5.27 -4.85 -3.22
CA PHE A 59 -5.32 -6.10 -3.97
C PHE A 59 -3.98 -6.34 -4.67
N LEU A 60 -3.31 -7.43 -4.32
CA LEU A 60 -2.11 -7.90 -5.01
C LEU A 60 -2.44 -9.06 -5.95
N LYS A 61 -1.95 -8.98 -7.18
CA LYS A 61 -2.02 -10.04 -8.19
C LYS A 61 -0.63 -10.37 -8.70
N GLY A 62 -0.19 -11.59 -8.41
CA GLY A 62 0.96 -12.22 -9.07
C GLY A 62 0.52 -13.15 -10.19
N LYS A 63 1.48 -13.91 -10.74
CA LYS A 63 1.24 -14.90 -11.80
C LYS A 63 0.32 -16.04 -11.35
N GLU A 64 0.52 -16.54 -10.13
CA GLU A 64 -0.18 -17.74 -9.62
C GLU A 64 -0.97 -17.49 -8.32
N THR A 65 -0.78 -16.33 -7.69
CA THR A 65 -1.36 -16.03 -6.36
C THR A 65 -1.99 -14.64 -6.34
N ALA A 66 -3.16 -14.53 -5.73
CA ALA A 66 -3.79 -13.25 -5.39
C ALA A 66 -3.90 -13.14 -3.86
N LYS A 67 -3.70 -11.93 -3.33
CA LYS A 67 -3.79 -11.65 -1.89
C LYS A 67 -4.40 -10.28 -1.67
N ASN A 68 -5.22 -10.18 -0.63
CA ASN A 68 -5.88 -8.95 -0.24
C ASN A 68 -5.35 -8.51 1.12
N PHE A 69 -5.18 -7.20 1.27
CA PHE A 69 -4.89 -6.57 2.54
C PHE A 69 -5.89 -5.45 2.78
N THR A 70 -6.20 -5.25 4.06
CA THR A 70 -7.16 -4.25 4.49
C THR A 70 -6.51 -3.41 5.59
N ILE A 71 -6.58 -2.09 5.43
CA ILE A 71 -6.23 -1.14 6.47
C ILE A 71 -7.55 -0.55 7.00
N PRO A 72 -8.03 -0.96 8.18
CA PRO A 72 -9.21 -0.38 8.77
C PRO A 72 -8.89 1.04 9.28
N LEU A 73 -9.79 2.00 9.05
CA LEU A 73 -9.60 3.41 9.41
C LEU A 73 -10.22 3.78 10.77
N ASN A 74 -10.83 2.83 11.47
CA ASN A 74 -11.42 3.00 12.80
C ASN A 74 -10.38 3.11 13.94
N GLY A 75 -9.11 3.30 13.62
CA GLY A 75 -8.04 3.56 14.58
C GLY A 75 -7.35 2.30 15.09
N ASN A 76 -6.61 2.46 16.18
CA ASN A 76 -5.78 1.40 16.76
C ASN A 76 -6.62 0.39 17.54
N SER A 77 -6.20 -0.86 17.51
CA SER A 77 -6.71 -1.94 18.35
C SER A 77 -5.55 -2.60 19.09
N LYS A 78 -5.83 -3.66 19.86
CA LYS A 78 -4.77 -4.49 20.47
C LYS A 78 -3.87 -5.17 19.43
N THR A 79 -4.38 -5.40 18.23
CA THR A 79 -3.69 -6.15 17.16
C THR A 79 -3.29 -5.27 15.98
N ASN A 80 -3.81 -4.05 15.90
CA ASN A 80 -3.63 -3.15 14.77
C ASN A 80 -3.12 -1.79 15.22
N LEU A 81 -2.06 -1.31 14.56
CA LEU A 81 -1.51 0.03 14.78
C LEU A 81 -1.54 0.78 13.46
N LEU A 82 -2.34 1.85 13.41
CA LEU A 82 -2.45 2.80 12.33
C LEU A 82 -1.76 4.11 12.75
N GLU A 83 -0.70 4.47 12.04
CA GLU A 83 0.06 5.69 12.25
C GLU A 83 -0.05 6.58 11.02
N PHE A 84 -0.40 7.84 11.25
CA PHE A 84 -0.36 8.87 10.22
C PHE A 84 0.81 9.80 10.49
N LEU A 85 1.81 9.75 9.61
CA LEU A 85 2.95 10.62 9.63
C LEU A 85 2.91 11.58 8.44
N PRO A 86 3.65 12.70 8.50
CA PRO A 86 3.53 13.75 7.49
C PRO A 86 3.83 13.26 6.06
N ASP A 87 4.74 12.29 5.93
CA ASP A 87 5.14 11.74 4.62
C ASP A 87 4.47 10.39 4.28
N TYR A 88 3.83 9.70 5.24
CA TYR A 88 3.25 8.38 4.98
C TYR A 88 2.18 7.96 5.99
N LEU A 89 1.26 7.12 5.52
CA LEU A 89 0.40 6.30 6.36
C LEU A 89 1.06 4.93 6.57
N SER A 90 1.20 4.50 7.81
CA SER A 90 1.72 3.19 8.18
C SER A 90 0.68 2.40 8.93
N PHE A 91 0.53 1.14 8.57
CA PHE A 91 -0.36 0.20 9.23
C PHE A 91 0.38 -1.08 9.56
N LYS A 92 0.33 -1.50 10.82
CA LYS A 92 0.88 -2.77 11.30
C LYS A 92 -0.26 -3.63 11.84
N ASN A 93 -0.34 -4.86 11.34
CA ASN A 93 -1.21 -5.90 11.89
C ASN A 93 -0.31 -6.96 12.55
N GLU A 94 -0.44 -7.11 13.87
CA GLU A 94 0.35 -8.03 14.67
C GLU A 94 -0.14 -9.48 14.56
N GLU A 95 -1.46 -9.67 14.37
CA GLU A 95 -2.08 -10.99 14.23
C GLU A 95 -1.58 -11.72 12.98
N ASP A 96 -1.63 -11.03 11.84
CA ASP A 96 -1.16 -11.54 10.55
C ASP A 96 0.32 -11.22 10.28
N SER A 97 0.98 -10.52 11.20
CA SER A 97 2.40 -10.16 11.14
C SER A 97 2.81 -9.49 9.81
N PHE A 98 2.08 -8.45 9.41
CA PHE A 98 2.42 -7.64 8.24
C PHE A 98 2.40 -6.14 8.55
N THR A 99 3.10 -5.37 7.72
CA THR A 99 3.14 -3.91 7.75
C THR A 99 2.88 -3.38 6.34
N ILE A 100 2.12 -2.30 6.24
CA ILE A 100 1.81 -1.60 5.01
C ILE A 100 2.22 -0.15 5.18
N ARG A 101 2.92 0.38 4.18
CA ARG A 101 3.24 1.81 4.09
C ARG A 101 2.69 2.37 2.80
N LEU A 102 1.96 3.48 2.92
CA LEU A 102 1.47 4.30 1.82
C LEU A 102 2.17 5.65 1.90
N GLN A 103 3.08 5.90 0.97
CA GLN A 103 3.81 7.15 0.88
C GLN A 103 3.35 7.92 -0.36
N PRO A 104 2.60 9.01 -0.22
CA PRO A 104 2.31 9.91 -1.33
C PRO A 104 3.60 10.43 -1.95
N LEU A 105 3.73 10.30 -3.26
CA LEU A 105 4.83 10.90 -4.01
C LEU A 105 4.43 12.22 -4.63
N ASP A 106 3.14 12.36 -4.97
CA ASP A 106 2.44 13.57 -5.39
C ASP A 106 0.92 13.29 -5.40
N ARG A 107 0.13 14.15 -6.07
CA ARG A 107 -1.34 14.05 -6.19
C ARG A 107 -1.83 12.98 -7.18
N GLU A 108 -0.93 12.25 -7.83
CA GLU A 108 -1.27 11.20 -8.79
C GLU A 108 -0.56 9.88 -8.49
N ARG A 109 0.44 9.86 -7.62
CA ARG A 109 1.30 8.70 -7.37
C ARG A 109 1.45 8.43 -5.88
N ILE A 110 1.37 7.16 -5.53
CA ILE A 110 1.58 6.65 -4.17
C ILE A 110 2.57 5.50 -4.25
N HIS A 111 3.64 5.53 -3.46
CA HIS A 111 4.45 4.35 -3.21
C HIS A 111 3.75 3.46 -2.19
N LEU A 112 3.54 2.21 -2.57
CA LEU A 112 3.01 1.16 -1.72
C LEU A 112 4.15 0.21 -1.38
N GLN A 113 4.33 -0.05 -0.08
CA GLN A 113 5.19 -1.09 0.44
C GLN A 113 4.39 -2.01 1.36
N ILE A 114 4.57 -3.32 1.19
CA ILE A 114 3.96 -4.35 2.02
C ILE A 114 5.06 -5.30 2.45
N ASP A 115 5.31 -5.35 3.76
CA ASP A 115 6.24 -6.26 4.39
C ASP A 115 5.45 -7.28 5.21
N SER A 116 5.85 -8.53 5.18
CA SER A 116 5.31 -9.56 6.07
C SER A 116 6.43 -10.32 6.75
N LYS A 117 6.07 -11.25 7.64
CA LYS A 117 7.02 -12.11 8.33
C LYS A 117 8.00 -12.84 7.40
N ILE A 118 7.59 -13.13 6.16
CA ILE A 118 8.44 -13.84 5.19
C ILE A 118 9.28 -12.89 4.32
N GLY A 119 9.08 -11.57 4.39
CA GLY A 119 9.87 -10.59 3.64
C GLY A 119 9.00 -9.56 2.91
N LEU A 120 9.54 -9.00 1.82
CA LEU A 120 8.91 -7.94 1.06
C LEU A 120 7.86 -8.50 0.08
N GLU A 121 6.58 -8.37 0.42
CA GLU A 121 5.46 -8.86 -0.39
C GLU A 121 5.02 -7.91 -1.51
N PHE A 122 5.43 -6.64 -1.44
CA PHE A 122 5.31 -5.68 -2.53
C PHE A 122 6.12 -4.41 -2.23
N SER A 123 6.79 -3.84 -3.23
CA SER A 123 7.24 -2.45 -3.24
C SER A 123 7.12 -1.88 -4.64
N GLY A 124 6.37 -0.80 -4.79
CA GLY A 124 6.17 -0.20 -6.11
C GLY A 124 5.34 1.07 -6.09
N THR A 125 5.46 1.86 -7.14
CA THR A 125 4.66 3.07 -7.34
C THR A 125 3.33 2.73 -8.01
N LEU A 126 2.23 3.12 -7.37
CA LEU A 126 0.90 3.08 -7.92
C LEU A 126 0.55 4.45 -8.48
N THR A 127 -0.07 4.47 -9.66
CA THR A 127 -0.54 5.69 -10.31
C THR A 127 -2.07 5.75 -10.25
N ARG A 128 -2.60 6.95 -10.06
CA ARG A 128 -4.02 7.26 -10.09
C ARG A 128 -4.62 6.82 -11.43
N LEU A 129 -5.71 6.09 -11.37
CA LEU A 129 -6.45 5.61 -12.53
C LEU A 129 -7.57 6.62 -12.83
N SER A 130 -7.35 7.47 -13.83
CA SER A 130 -8.39 8.36 -14.35
C SER A 130 -9.36 7.60 -15.29
N GLY A 131 -10.67 7.67 -15.02
CA GLY A 131 -11.72 7.13 -15.90
C GLY A 131 -12.07 5.65 -15.74
N TRP A 132 -12.76 5.06 -16.72
CA TRP A 132 -13.16 3.63 -16.79
C TRP A 132 -11.98 2.67 -17.09
N LYS A 133 -10.77 2.96 -16.59
CA LYS A 133 -9.64 2.04 -16.75
C LYS A 133 -9.99 0.71 -16.08
N LYS A 134 -9.98 -0.36 -16.89
CA LYS A 134 -10.32 -1.71 -16.43
C LYS A 134 -9.43 -2.10 -15.26
N TRP A 135 -10.08 -2.79 -14.34
CA TRP A 135 -9.42 -3.50 -13.28
C TRP A 135 -8.69 -4.71 -13.88
N PHE A 136 -7.51 -4.49 -14.46
CA PHE A 136 -6.68 -5.44 -15.22
C PHE A 136 -7.01 -5.58 -16.69
#